data_AF-A0A662I9K1-F1
#
_entry.id   AF-A0A662I9K1-F1
#
_cell.length_a   1.000
_cell.length_b   1.000
_cell.length_c   1.000
_cell.angle_alpha   90.00
_cell.angle_beta   90.00
_cell.angle_gamma   90.00
#
_symmetry.space_group_name_H-M   'P 1'
#
loop_
_entity.id
_entity.type
_entity.pdbx_description
1 polymer ?
#
loop_
_entity_poly.entity_id
_entity_poly.type
_entity_poly.pdbx_seq_one_letter_code
_entity_poly.pdbx_strand_id
1 'polypeptide(L)'
;MSRAAVLTALLDGELPIKCLVERAGLSRAQVYRILAELKQAGLVEYGGGVARVASLELQHLLKRIRAKYDLSRLLAGRTLEILDHVQRGASASRLAELLGVSRSTIHRYLSRLCELGVVRREGDRLEVVDEDVAKLVELLRLRRMVAVVEPYAEVLYADHFIVKRVPRGREARGTPTAFTVFREYSVEVSTSWDYYVQPPMPVGLEEAIVHALLASRSRYERTLAAVVYAKNIDKVRRGRLRAAARGTPALPLVLELDDYVSGVPVEHYDSFLPWDEFRELAELYSVELRPALPAHVLEEYFREVGRALAEEVYAYVFGGFNLLVEELKPSTKDVDLLVLTEEELRSLMHALEEAGFTPLAEAEPRRATVYEKGSLRVDLFLGEVGSVVITRDMVRRAARGVAYGKLHLRMMALEDVVFLKSVSGRERDVEDVSRIVRARRLKWRVVLEDLLSQENRGKLALTLLDTLEVMEEAHSIRVSRRLKARVRELALEYLVEQALKLGHREPREIAELLGVPRSTVMRILGRLRRDRPAAGVSSGSGLQDG
;
A
#
# COMPACT_ATOMS: atom_id res chain seq x y z
N MET A 1 1.23 -34.76 23.03
CA MET A 1 0.98 -36.13 22.55
C MET A 1 -0.49 -36.37 22.22
N SER A 2 -1.44 -36.17 23.14
CA SER A 2 -2.86 -36.52 22.92
C SER A 2 -3.58 -35.76 21.79
N ARG A 3 -3.36 -34.45 21.62
CA ARG A 3 -3.93 -33.65 20.50
C ARG A 3 -3.47 -34.15 19.12
N ALA A 4 -2.18 -34.43 18.98
CA ALA A 4 -1.60 -34.89 17.72
C ALA A 4 -2.03 -36.31 17.36
N ALA A 5 -2.19 -37.20 18.35
CA ALA A 5 -2.70 -38.56 18.10
C ALA A 5 -4.12 -38.53 17.51
N VAL A 6 -5.03 -37.75 18.10
CA VAL A 6 -6.40 -37.58 17.60
C VAL A 6 -6.41 -36.94 16.21
N LEU A 7 -5.63 -35.87 15.99
CA LEU A 7 -5.59 -35.23 14.68
C LEU A 7 -4.98 -36.15 13.62
N THR A 8 -3.94 -36.90 13.95
CA THR A 8 -3.28 -37.85 13.03
C THR A 8 -4.24 -38.93 12.58
N ALA A 9 -5.06 -39.46 13.49
CA ALA A 9 -6.09 -40.44 13.15
C ALA A 9 -7.14 -39.90 12.16
N LEU A 10 -7.45 -38.59 12.24
CA LEU A 10 -8.39 -37.91 11.35
C LEU A 10 -7.78 -37.49 10.00
N LEU A 11 -6.46 -37.58 9.82
CA LEU A 11 -5.84 -37.22 8.53
C LEU A 11 -6.23 -38.18 7.41
N ASP A 12 -6.64 -39.41 7.73
CA ASP A 12 -7.00 -40.40 6.72
C ASP A 12 -8.49 -40.37 6.34
N GLY A 13 -9.29 -39.52 7.01
CA GLY A 13 -10.71 -39.34 6.70
C GLY A 13 -11.55 -39.04 7.94
N GLU A 14 -12.86 -38.94 7.74
CA GLU A 14 -13.80 -38.89 8.85
C GLU A 14 -13.84 -40.22 9.61
N LEU A 15 -14.00 -40.15 10.93
CA LEU A 15 -14.04 -41.33 11.79
C LEU A 15 -15.18 -41.23 12.83
N PRO A 16 -15.84 -42.35 13.14
CA PRO A 16 -16.69 -42.43 14.33
C PRO A 16 -15.89 -42.14 15.59
N ILE A 17 -16.48 -41.41 16.54
CA ILE A 17 -15.81 -41.04 17.80
C ILE A 17 -15.40 -42.29 18.60
N LYS A 18 -16.15 -43.40 18.49
CA LYS A 18 -15.76 -44.70 19.08
C LYS A 18 -14.42 -45.21 18.51
N CYS A 19 -14.23 -45.16 17.20
CA CYS A 19 -12.98 -45.57 16.56
C CYS A 19 -11.80 -44.65 16.93
N LEU A 20 -12.06 -43.37 17.20
CA LEU A 20 -11.03 -42.44 17.69
C LEU A 20 -10.56 -42.80 19.10
N VAL A 21 -11.46 -43.21 19.99
CA VAL A 21 -11.14 -43.68 21.35
C VAL A 21 -10.17 -44.87 21.29
N GLU A 22 -10.47 -45.85 20.43
CA GLU A 22 -9.65 -47.03 20.23
C GLU A 22 -8.29 -46.70 19.58
N ARG A 23 -8.28 -45.96 18.46
CA ARG A 23 -7.05 -45.62 17.73
C ARG A 23 -6.12 -44.69 18.50
N ALA A 24 -6.66 -43.76 19.28
CA ALA A 24 -5.84 -42.84 20.08
C ALA A 24 -5.42 -43.44 21.43
N GLY A 25 -6.01 -44.56 21.87
CA GLY A 25 -5.76 -45.16 23.18
C GLY A 25 -6.19 -44.24 24.34
N LEU A 26 -7.27 -43.47 24.17
CA LEU A 26 -7.73 -42.46 25.13
C LEU A 26 -9.15 -42.75 25.58
N SER A 27 -9.50 -42.35 26.81
CA SER A 27 -10.89 -42.43 27.28
C SER A 27 -11.81 -41.52 26.45
N ARG A 28 -13.10 -41.89 26.38
CA ARG A 28 -14.13 -41.10 25.67
C ARG A 28 -14.16 -39.64 26.14
N ALA A 29 -14.05 -39.39 27.44
CA ALA A 29 -14.01 -38.04 28.00
C ALA A 29 -12.77 -37.23 27.55
N GLN A 30 -11.61 -37.87 27.43
CA GLN A 30 -10.40 -37.24 26.90
C GLN A 30 -10.55 -36.89 25.42
N VAL A 31 -11.11 -37.79 24.61
CA VAL A 31 -11.35 -37.55 23.17
C VAL A 31 -12.27 -36.36 22.96
N TYR A 32 -13.40 -36.26 23.67
CA TYR A 32 -14.30 -35.10 23.54
C TYR A 32 -13.63 -33.79 23.95
N ARG A 33 -12.84 -33.78 25.03
CA ARG A 33 -12.08 -32.59 25.45
C ARG A 33 -11.09 -32.15 24.37
N ILE A 34 -10.36 -33.09 23.79
CA ILE A 34 -9.40 -32.82 22.71
C ILE A 34 -10.11 -32.35 21.44
N LEU A 35 -11.22 -32.98 21.07
CA LEU A 35 -12.02 -32.55 19.93
C LEU A 35 -12.58 -31.13 20.13
N ALA A 36 -12.97 -30.76 21.35
CA ALA A 36 -13.38 -29.39 21.67
C ALA A 36 -12.23 -28.39 21.51
N GLU A 37 -11.04 -28.69 22.03
CA GLU A 37 -9.83 -27.86 21.86
C GLU A 37 -9.44 -27.72 20.37
N LEU A 38 -9.43 -28.83 19.63
CA LEU A 38 -9.11 -28.83 18.19
C LEU A 38 -10.17 -28.09 17.38
N LYS A 39 -11.45 -28.19 17.75
CA LYS A 39 -12.54 -27.44 17.12
C LYS A 39 -12.41 -25.94 17.37
N GLN A 40 -12.10 -25.54 18.60
CA GLN A 40 -11.83 -24.14 18.94
C GLN A 40 -10.61 -23.58 18.20
N ALA A 41 -9.59 -24.40 17.97
CA ALA A 41 -8.43 -24.04 17.15
C ALA A 41 -8.75 -23.96 15.64
N GLY A 42 -9.93 -24.44 15.20
CA GLY A 42 -10.35 -24.49 13.80
C GLY A 42 -9.85 -25.71 13.01
N LEU A 43 -9.28 -26.71 13.69
CA LEU A 43 -8.62 -27.88 13.08
C LEU A 43 -9.60 -29.00 12.70
N VAL A 44 -10.66 -29.20 13.48
CA VAL A 44 -11.60 -30.31 13.31
C VAL A 44 -13.04 -29.86 13.47
N GLU A 45 -13.95 -30.64 12.92
CA GLU A 45 -15.39 -30.56 13.13
C GLU A 45 -15.90 -31.91 13.64
N TYR A 46 -16.90 -31.88 14.53
CA TYR A 46 -17.54 -33.11 15.01
C TYR A 46 -19.01 -32.86 15.34
N GLY A 47 -19.83 -33.88 15.10
CA GLY A 47 -21.29 -33.88 15.20
C GLY A 47 -21.85 -35.23 14.74
N GLY A 48 -23.06 -35.61 15.16
CA GLY A 48 -23.68 -36.87 14.72
C GLY A 48 -22.88 -38.15 15.07
N GLY A 49 -21.97 -38.10 16.06
CA GLY A 49 -21.14 -39.23 16.46
C GLY A 49 -19.86 -39.45 15.63
N VAL A 50 -19.59 -38.57 14.65
CA VAL A 50 -18.39 -38.59 13.81
C VAL A 50 -17.55 -37.32 14.01
N ALA A 51 -16.26 -37.42 13.70
CA ALA A 51 -15.33 -36.30 13.67
C ALA A 51 -14.48 -36.34 12.40
N ARG A 52 -14.10 -35.16 11.90
CA ARG A 52 -13.29 -34.99 10.67
C ARG A 52 -12.42 -33.74 10.77
N VAL A 53 -11.39 -33.66 9.92
CA VAL A 53 -10.65 -32.40 9.71
C VAL A 53 -11.60 -31.37 9.09
N ALA A 54 -11.48 -30.11 9.51
CA ALA A 54 -12.47 -29.07 9.22
C ALA A 54 -12.62 -28.72 7.72
N SER A 55 -11.63 -29.02 6.88
CA SER A 55 -11.71 -28.93 5.42
C SER A 55 -10.72 -29.87 4.73
N LEU A 56 -10.96 -30.17 3.45
CA LEU A 56 -10.05 -30.97 2.63
C LEU A 56 -8.70 -30.26 2.41
N GLU A 57 -8.70 -28.95 2.16
CA GLU A 57 -7.46 -28.16 2.05
C GLU A 57 -6.60 -28.29 3.31
N LEU A 58 -7.22 -28.14 4.48
CA LEU A 58 -6.54 -28.25 5.76
C LEU A 58 -5.99 -29.67 5.98
N GLN A 59 -6.75 -30.70 5.59
CA GLN A 59 -6.33 -32.09 5.66
C GLN A 59 -5.08 -32.35 4.80
N HIS A 60 -5.05 -31.88 3.54
CA HIS A 60 -3.87 -32.01 2.68
C HIS A 60 -2.67 -31.23 3.22
N LEU A 61 -2.88 -30.02 3.72
CA LEU A 61 -1.83 -29.21 4.31
C LEU A 61 -1.21 -29.90 5.54
N LEU A 62 -2.05 -30.41 6.45
CA LEU A 62 -1.59 -31.14 7.63
C LEU A 62 -0.84 -32.44 7.27
N LYS A 63 -1.21 -33.11 6.17
CA LYS A 63 -0.44 -34.27 5.65
C LYS A 63 0.97 -33.87 5.19
N ARG A 64 1.12 -32.76 4.46
CA ARG A 64 2.45 -32.25 4.05
C ARG A 64 3.29 -31.84 5.25
N ILE A 65 2.69 -31.15 6.21
CA ILE A 65 3.35 -30.76 7.46
C ILE A 65 3.78 -32.01 8.26
N ARG A 66 2.93 -33.03 8.37
CA ARG A 66 3.26 -34.31 9.04
C ARG A 66 4.46 -35.01 8.42
N ALA A 67 4.66 -34.86 7.11
CA ALA A 67 5.83 -35.45 6.42
C ALA A 67 7.15 -34.74 6.77
N LYS A 68 7.09 -33.45 7.17
CA LYS A 68 8.25 -32.64 7.54
C LYS A 68 8.50 -32.59 9.04
N TYR A 69 7.43 -32.60 9.84
CA TYR A 69 7.48 -32.28 11.27
C TYR A 69 6.62 -33.22 12.11
N ASP A 70 7.07 -33.46 13.34
CA ASP A 70 6.23 -34.09 14.36
C ASP A 70 5.11 -33.13 14.80
N LEU A 71 3.87 -33.44 14.39
CA LEU A 71 2.67 -32.68 14.75
C LEU A 71 2.50 -32.55 16.26
N SER A 72 3.02 -33.49 17.05
CA SER A 72 2.97 -33.44 18.51
C SER A 72 3.73 -32.25 19.08
N ARG A 73 4.81 -31.82 18.40
CA ARG A 73 5.61 -30.65 18.76
C ARG A 73 5.00 -29.37 18.22
N LEU A 74 4.45 -29.40 17.02
CA LEU A 74 3.82 -28.22 16.37
C LEU A 74 2.50 -27.82 17.05
N LEU A 75 1.73 -28.78 17.54
CA LEU A 75 0.44 -28.55 18.23
C LEU A 75 0.58 -28.47 19.76
N ALA A 76 1.81 -28.47 20.28
CA ALA A 76 2.04 -28.44 21.72
C ALA A 76 1.75 -27.05 22.30
N GLY A 77 0.99 -27.00 23.40
CA GLY A 77 0.79 -25.77 24.16
C GLY A 77 0.23 -24.63 23.30
N ARG A 78 0.89 -23.47 23.33
CA ARG A 78 0.53 -22.23 22.61
C ARG A 78 1.31 -22.02 21.30
N THR A 79 1.84 -23.09 20.71
CA THR A 79 2.73 -22.97 19.53
C THR A 79 2.04 -22.29 18.34
N LEU A 80 0.81 -22.66 18.01
CA LEU A 80 0.06 -22.05 16.91
C LEU A 80 -0.26 -20.57 17.18
N GLU A 81 -0.55 -20.19 18.42
CA GLU A 81 -0.76 -18.79 18.82
C GLU A 81 0.55 -17.97 18.68
N ILE A 82 1.68 -18.55 19.08
CA ILE A 82 3.00 -17.92 18.92
C ILE A 82 3.32 -17.73 17.43
N LEU A 83 3.09 -18.76 16.60
CA LEU A 83 3.34 -18.68 15.17
C LEU A 83 2.45 -17.62 14.50
N ASP A 84 1.18 -17.49 14.91
CA ASP A 84 0.27 -16.42 14.44
C ASP A 84 0.84 -15.03 14.74
N HIS A 85 1.31 -14.80 15.97
CA HIS A 85 1.92 -13.53 16.34
C HIS A 85 3.25 -13.28 15.63
N VAL A 86 4.09 -14.31 15.43
CA VAL A 86 5.35 -14.18 14.68
C VAL A 86 5.07 -13.82 13.22
N GLN A 87 4.09 -14.46 12.58
CA GLN A 87 3.68 -14.15 11.21
C GLN A 87 3.13 -12.72 11.07
N ARG A 88 2.59 -12.15 12.15
CA ARG A 88 2.17 -10.74 12.28
C ARG A 88 3.31 -9.79 12.66
N GLY A 89 4.55 -10.25 12.67
CA GLY A 89 5.74 -9.44 12.92
C GLY A 89 6.04 -9.18 14.39
N ALA A 90 5.47 -9.94 15.34
CA ALA A 90 5.79 -9.77 16.75
C ALA A 90 7.24 -10.18 17.06
N SER A 91 7.93 -9.35 17.86
CA SER A 91 9.26 -9.66 18.40
C SER A 91 9.19 -10.65 19.58
N ALA A 92 10.32 -11.26 19.93
CA ALA A 92 10.37 -12.17 21.08
C ALA A 92 10.02 -11.46 22.40
N SER A 93 10.43 -10.19 22.54
CA SER A 93 10.08 -9.33 23.67
C SER A 93 8.57 -9.08 23.79
N ARG A 94 7.89 -8.78 22.67
CA ARG A 94 6.45 -8.47 22.62
C ARG A 94 5.57 -9.70 22.79
N LEU A 95 6.03 -10.89 22.39
CA LEU A 95 5.29 -12.14 22.56
C LEU A 95 4.99 -12.47 24.03
N ALA A 96 5.92 -12.16 24.94
CA ALA A 96 5.72 -12.42 26.37
C ALA A 96 4.56 -11.57 26.95
N GLU A 97 4.49 -10.31 26.52
CA GLU A 97 3.43 -9.37 26.91
C GLU A 97 2.08 -9.77 26.31
N LEU A 98 2.04 -10.01 24.99
CA LEU A 98 0.81 -10.37 24.26
C LEU A 98 0.15 -11.64 24.81
N LEU A 99 0.96 -12.62 25.20
CA LEU A 99 0.47 -13.92 25.66
C LEU A 99 0.35 -14.01 27.19
N GLY A 100 0.79 -12.99 27.93
CA GLY A 100 0.77 -12.99 29.40
C GLY A 100 1.60 -14.12 30.01
N VAL A 101 2.77 -14.43 29.44
CA VAL A 101 3.64 -15.53 29.90
C VAL A 101 5.07 -15.04 30.13
N SER A 102 5.84 -15.78 30.94
CA SER A 102 7.23 -15.41 31.21
C SER A 102 8.11 -15.41 29.95
N ARG A 103 9.09 -14.50 29.90
CA ARG A 103 10.10 -14.47 28.82
C ARG A 103 10.84 -15.80 28.66
N SER A 104 11.11 -16.50 29.77
CA SER A 104 11.72 -17.84 29.76
C SER A 104 10.83 -18.88 29.07
N THR A 105 9.51 -18.77 29.21
CA THR A 105 8.54 -19.64 28.53
C THR A 105 8.53 -19.38 27.03
N ILE A 106 8.48 -18.11 26.60
CA ILE A 106 8.57 -17.75 25.17
C ILE A 106 9.89 -18.23 24.58
N HIS A 107 11.01 -18.01 25.28
CA HIS A 107 12.32 -18.46 24.81
C HIS A 107 12.34 -19.97 24.54
N ARG A 108 11.79 -20.78 25.46
CA ARG A 108 11.69 -22.23 25.28
C ARG A 108 10.86 -22.63 24.05
N TYR A 109 9.74 -21.96 23.80
CA TYR A 109 8.93 -22.21 22.59
C TYR A 109 9.70 -21.83 21.32
N LEU A 110 10.33 -20.66 21.30
CA LEU A 110 11.08 -20.18 20.14
C LEU A 110 12.32 -21.03 19.84
N SER A 111 13.08 -21.45 20.86
CA SER A 111 14.22 -22.36 20.69
C SER A 111 13.78 -23.66 20.00
N ARG A 112 12.68 -24.27 20.47
CA ARG A 112 12.13 -25.48 19.84
C ARG A 112 11.69 -25.23 18.39
N LEU A 113 11.04 -24.09 18.12
CA LEU A 113 10.61 -23.76 16.75
C LEU A 113 11.77 -23.47 15.80
N CYS A 114 12.88 -22.93 16.32
CA CYS A 114 14.13 -22.75 15.59
C CYS A 114 14.83 -24.09 15.32
N GLU A 115 14.89 -24.97 16.32
CA GLU A 115 15.42 -26.34 16.16
C GLU A 115 14.64 -27.15 15.12
N LEU A 116 13.32 -26.95 15.05
CA LEU A 116 12.47 -27.54 14.02
C LEU A 116 12.65 -26.89 12.65
N GLY A 117 13.37 -25.77 12.53
CA GLY A 117 13.51 -25.03 11.27
C GLY A 117 12.23 -24.35 10.79
N VAL A 118 11.21 -24.23 11.64
CA VAL A 118 9.93 -23.58 11.32
C VAL A 118 10.04 -22.06 11.45
N VAL A 119 10.79 -21.60 12.45
CA VAL A 119 11.02 -20.18 12.72
C VAL A 119 12.50 -19.88 12.59
N ARG A 120 12.83 -18.78 11.91
CA ARG A 120 14.16 -18.19 11.93
C ARG A 120 14.19 -17.05 12.92
N ARG A 121 15.26 -16.99 13.73
CA ARG A 121 15.50 -15.92 14.70
C ARG A 121 16.79 -15.19 14.37
N GLU A 122 16.69 -13.89 14.17
CA GLU A 122 17.84 -12.98 14.01
C GLU A 122 17.76 -11.87 15.06
N GLY A 123 18.44 -12.09 16.19
CA GLY A 123 18.34 -11.21 17.36
C GLY A 123 16.95 -11.27 18.01
N ASP A 124 16.21 -10.15 17.95
CA ASP A 124 14.82 -10.03 18.45
C ASP A 124 13.76 -10.21 17.35
N ARG A 125 14.19 -10.34 16.09
CA ARG A 125 13.30 -10.60 14.96
C ARG A 125 13.02 -12.08 14.79
N LEU A 126 11.78 -12.38 14.42
CA LEU A 126 11.26 -13.71 14.22
C LEU A 126 10.54 -13.77 12.87
N GLU A 127 10.74 -14.85 12.13
CA GLU A 127 10.12 -15.08 10.83
C GLU A 127 9.69 -16.55 10.75
N VAL A 128 8.45 -16.82 10.32
CA VAL A 128 8.04 -18.19 9.95
C VAL A 128 8.58 -18.45 8.54
N VAL A 129 9.48 -19.42 8.42
CA VAL A 129 10.21 -19.67 7.17
C VAL A 129 9.70 -20.87 6.37
N ASP A 130 8.91 -21.76 6.99
CA ASP A 130 8.25 -22.85 6.27
C ASP A 130 6.89 -22.39 5.74
N GLU A 131 6.72 -22.48 4.42
CA GLU A 131 5.52 -22.01 3.70
C GLU A 131 4.26 -22.79 4.08
N ASP A 132 4.36 -24.11 4.32
CA ASP A 132 3.18 -24.91 4.70
C ASP A 132 2.71 -24.53 6.11
N VAL A 133 3.64 -24.32 7.05
CA VAL A 133 3.31 -23.88 8.40
C VAL A 133 2.74 -22.45 8.39
N ALA A 134 3.32 -21.53 7.62
CA ALA A 134 2.80 -20.18 7.46
C ALA A 134 1.36 -20.20 6.90
N LYS A 135 1.10 -21.05 5.88
CA LYS A 135 -0.24 -21.23 5.33
C LYS A 135 -1.21 -21.86 6.34
N LEU A 136 -0.75 -22.80 7.18
CA LEU A 136 -1.59 -23.41 8.22
C LEU A 136 -2.06 -22.38 9.23
N VAL A 137 -1.13 -21.58 9.73
CA VAL A 137 -1.40 -20.54 10.73
C VAL A 137 -2.38 -19.51 10.17
N GLU A 138 -2.16 -19.08 8.93
CA GLU A 138 -3.05 -18.20 8.19
C GLU A 138 -4.47 -18.79 8.04
N LEU A 139 -4.60 -20.02 7.53
CA LEU A 139 -5.90 -20.67 7.37
C LEU A 139 -6.65 -20.80 8.69
N LEU A 140 -5.97 -21.18 9.78
CA LEU A 140 -6.60 -21.29 11.09
C LEU A 140 -7.02 -19.92 11.64
N ARG A 141 -6.24 -18.87 11.40
CA ARG A 141 -6.61 -17.47 11.73
C ARG A 141 -7.90 -17.08 11.01
N LEU A 142 -7.95 -17.27 9.69
CA LEU A 142 -9.13 -16.98 8.88
C LEU A 142 -10.36 -17.73 9.38
N ARG A 143 -10.25 -19.03 9.64
CA ARG A 143 -11.36 -19.84 10.17
C ARG A 143 -11.85 -19.34 11.52
N ARG A 144 -10.96 -18.96 12.45
CA ARG A 144 -11.36 -18.37 13.74
C ARG A 144 -12.05 -17.03 13.57
N MET A 145 -11.57 -16.18 12.65
CA MET A 145 -12.20 -14.89 12.35
C MET A 145 -13.61 -15.08 11.78
N VAL A 146 -13.81 -16.03 10.87
CA VAL A 146 -15.13 -16.32 10.30
C VAL A 146 -16.05 -17.03 11.31
N ALA A 147 -15.53 -17.85 12.22
CA ALA A 147 -16.34 -18.55 13.22
C ALA A 147 -17.07 -17.60 14.19
N VAL A 148 -16.60 -16.35 14.33
CA VAL A 148 -17.24 -15.31 15.15
C VAL A 148 -18.12 -14.37 14.33
N VAL A 149 -18.38 -14.67 13.05
CA VAL A 149 -19.34 -13.96 12.21
C VAL A 149 -20.74 -14.56 12.43
N GLU A 150 -21.78 -13.74 12.29
CA GLU A 150 -23.17 -14.17 12.46
C GLU A 150 -23.54 -15.23 11.41
N PRO A 151 -24.32 -16.28 11.77
CA PRO A 151 -24.64 -17.37 10.83
C PRO A 151 -25.38 -16.93 9.56
N TYR A 152 -26.12 -15.82 9.62
CA TYR A 152 -26.85 -15.24 8.48
C TYR A 152 -26.04 -14.19 7.71
N ALA A 153 -24.81 -13.90 8.15
CA ALA A 153 -23.95 -12.97 7.44
C ALA A 153 -23.21 -13.69 6.32
N GLU A 154 -23.03 -12.98 5.22
CA GLU A 154 -22.21 -13.43 4.10
C GLU A 154 -20.87 -12.71 4.14
N VAL A 155 -19.79 -13.49 4.28
CA VAL A 155 -18.41 -12.98 4.25
C VAL A 155 -18.01 -12.70 2.81
N LEU A 156 -17.62 -11.46 2.53
CA LEU A 156 -17.25 -10.99 1.19
C LEU A 156 -15.73 -10.89 1.03
N TYR A 157 -15.04 -10.52 2.12
CA TYR A 157 -13.59 -10.47 2.21
C TYR A 157 -13.15 -10.93 3.60
N ALA A 158 -12.05 -11.67 3.68
CA ALA A 158 -11.48 -12.11 4.95
C ALA A 158 -9.95 -12.23 4.84
N ASP A 159 -9.24 -11.34 5.55
CA ASP A 159 -7.82 -11.46 5.83
C ASP A 159 -7.46 -10.86 7.20
N HIS A 160 -6.82 -9.68 7.25
CA HIS A 160 -6.52 -8.98 8.50
C HIS A 160 -7.77 -8.35 9.13
N PHE A 161 -8.82 -8.20 8.32
CA PHE A 161 -10.18 -7.82 8.71
C PHE A 161 -11.18 -8.61 7.84
N ILE A 162 -12.45 -8.58 8.22
CA ILE A 162 -13.57 -9.16 7.48
C ILE A 162 -14.47 -8.04 6.99
N VAL A 163 -14.78 -8.04 5.70
CA VAL A 163 -15.94 -7.32 5.16
C VAL A 163 -17.04 -8.33 4.93
N LYS A 164 -18.22 -8.08 5.49
CA LYS A 164 -19.39 -8.95 5.40
C LYS A 164 -20.63 -8.14 5.10
N ARG A 165 -21.68 -8.82 4.63
CA ARG A 165 -23.02 -8.25 4.53
C ARG A 165 -24.06 -9.09 5.26
N VAL A 166 -25.10 -8.45 5.77
CA VAL A 166 -26.24 -9.06 6.45
C VAL A 166 -27.55 -8.56 5.85
N PRO A 167 -28.66 -9.32 5.90
CA PRO A 167 -29.94 -8.81 5.44
C PRO A 167 -30.30 -7.51 6.15
N ARG A 168 -30.76 -6.51 5.41
CA ARG A 168 -30.99 -5.16 5.92
C ARG A 168 -31.90 -5.17 7.15
N GLY A 169 -31.51 -4.40 8.17
CA GLY A 169 -32.24 -4.32 9.45
C GLY A 169 -31.98 -5.46 10.43
N ARG A 170 -31.12 -6.44 10.11
CA ARG A 170 -30.58 -7.39 11.09
C ARG A 170 -29.43 -6.74 11.84
N GLU A 171 -29.37 -6.93 13.16
CA GLU A 171 -28.21 -6.54 13.95
C GLU A 171 -26.97 -7.32 13.51
N ALA A 172 -25.79 -6.70 13.52
CA ALA A 172 -24.54 -7.39 13.22
C ALA A 172 -23.39 -6.77 14.02
N ARG A 173 -22.40 -7.58 14.40
CA ARG A 173 -21.17 -7.07 15.02
C ARG A 173 -20.28 -6.40 13.97
N GLY A 174 -19.59 -5.34 14.36
CA GLY A 174 -18.68 -4.61 13.49
C GLY A 174 -19.08 -3.14 13.33
N THR A 175 -18.31 -2.41 12.54
CA THR A 175 -18.62 -1.03 12.16
C THR A 175 -19.32 -1.03 10.79
N PRO A 176 -20.43 -0.31 10.58
CA PRO A 176 -21.02 -0.12 9.26
C PRO A 176 -19.99 0.40 8.25
N THR A 177 -20.04 -0.08 7.00
CA THR A 177 -19.06 0.31 5.97
C THR A 177 -19.61 0.11 4.55
N ALA A 178 -18.76 0.32 3.53
CA ALA A 178 -19.10 0.11 2.12
C ALA A 178 -20.40 0.81 1.73
N PHE A 179 -21.27 0.13 0.97
CA PHE A 179 -22.53 0.66 0.46
C PHE A 179 -23.48 1.19 1.55
N THR A 180 -23.37 0.70 2.79
CA THR A 180 -24.26 1.13 3.90
C THR A 180 -23.99 2.56 4.36
N VAL A 181 -22.74 3.02 4.28
CA VAL A 181 -22.35 4.37 4.72
C VAL A 181 -22.29 5.38 3.58
N PHE A 182 -22.45 4.95 2.33
CA PHE A 182 -22.38 5.85 1.15
C PHE A 182 -23.38 7.01 1.18
N ARG A 183 -24.52 6.84 1.87
CA ARG A 183 -25.49 7.93 2.09
C ARG A 183 -24.91 9.12 2.84
N GLU A 184 -23.93 8.90 3.71
CA GLU A 184 -23.22 9.96 4.45
C GLU A 184 -22.34 10.80 3.52
N TYR A 185 -22.06 10.28 2.33
CA TYR A 185 -21.29 10.91 1.26
C TYR A 185 -22.15 11.28 0.04
N SER A 186 -23.46 11.48 0.27
CA SER A 186 -24.44 11.92 -0.72
C SER A 186 -24.67 10.94 -1.88
N VAL A 187 -24.46 9.65 -1.67
CA VAL A 187 -24.76 8.59 -2.64
C VAL A 187 -25.63 7.53 -1.99
N GLU A 188 -26.91 7.51 -2.33
CA GLU A 188 -27.86 6.56 -1.77
C GLU A 188 -27.93 5.27 -2.61
N VAL A 189 -27.44 4.17 -2.05
CA VAL A 189 -27.47 2.86 -2.70
C VAL A 189 -28.68 2.07 -2.19
N SER A 190 -29.61 1.76 -3.10
CA SER A 190 -30.74 0.88 -2.79
C SER A 190 -30.28 -0.58 -2.80
N THR A 191 -30.08 -1.13 -1.60
CA THR A 191 -29.69 -2.53 -1.39
C THR A 191 -30.50 -3.17 -0.27
N SER A 192 -30.75 -4.48 -0.40
CA SER A 192 -31.37 -5.32 0.62
C SER A 192 -30.37 -5.80 1.69
N TRP A 193 -29.15 -5.27 1.67
CA TRP A 193 -28.05 -5.71 2.53
C TRP A 193 -27.41 -4.54 3.27
N ASP A 194 -27.05 -4.76 4.54
CA ASP A 194 -26.18 -3.88 5.31
C ASP A 194 -24.77 -4.49 5.40
N TYR A 195 -23.74 -3.67 5.26
CA TYR A 195 -22.34 -4.07 5.15
C TYR A 195 -21.55 -3.62 6.38
N TYR A 196 -20.72 -4.50 6.91
CA TYR A 196 -19.97 -4.29 8.15
C TYR A 196 -18.52 -4.76 8.01
N VAL A 197 -17.62 -4.07 8.70
CA VAL A 197 -16.22 -4.49 8.90
C VAL A 197 -15.98 -5.03 10.31
N GLN A 198 -15.21 -6.11 10.42
CA GLN A 198 -14.86 -6.76 11.70
C GLN A 198 -13.35 -7.14 11.75
N PRO A 199 -12.64 -6.95 12.88
CA PRO A 199 -13.09 -6.34 14.14
C PRO A 199 -13.54 -4.88 13.94
N PRO A 200 -14.37 -4.32 14.85
CA PRO A 200 -14.76 -2.92 14.76
C PRO A 200 -13.53 -2.02 14.65
N MET A 201 -13.53 -1.16 13.64
CA MET A 201 -12.47 -0.20 13.35
C MET A 201 -13.08 1.12 12.87
N PRO A 202 -12.33 2.24 12.93
CA PRO A 202 -12.77 3.49 12.32
C PRO A 202 -12.98 3.30 10.81
N VAL A 203 -14.08 3.82 10.29
CA VAL A 203 -14.41 3.80 8.86
C VAL A 203 -14.67 5.24 8.43
N GLY A 204 -13.78 5.78 7.60
CA GLY A 204 -13.99 7.02 6.86
C GLY A 204 -14.40 6.75 5.42
N LEU A 205 -14.33 7.81 4.60
CA LEU A 205 -14.67 7.76 3.18
C LEU A 205 -13.75 6.79 2.44
N GLU A 206 -12.46 6.84 2.74
CA GLU A 206 -11.44 6.01 2.12
C GLU A 206 -11.64 4.53 2.43
N GLU A 207 -11.83 4.16 3.70
CA GLU A 207 -12.11 2.77 4.08
C GLU A 207 -13.44 2.29 3.50
N ALA A 208 -14.47 3.16 3.45
CA ALA A 208 -15.75 2.81 2.85
C ALA A 208 -15.63 2.48 1.35
N ILE A 209 -14.87 3.27 0.57
CA ILE A 209 -14.62 3.01 -0.85
C ILE A 209 -13.86 1.68 -1.02
N VAL A 210 -12.79 1.46 -0.26
CA VAL A 210 -12.01 0.20 -0.33
C VAL A 210 -12.87 -1.00 0.03
N HIS A 211 -13.62 -0.93 1.12
CA HIS A 211 -14.50 -2.02 1.54
C HIS A 211 -15.61 -2.29 0.52
N ALA A 212 -16.13 -1.26 -0.16
CA ALA A 212 -17.08 -1.45 -1.25
C ALA A 212 -16.45 -2.17 -2.44
N LEU A 213 -15.23 -1.80 -2.85
CA LEU A 213 -14.50 -2.50 -3.91
C LEU A 213 -14.25 -3.97 -3.55
N LEU A 214 -13.89 -4.27 -2.31
CA LEU A 214 -13.72 -5.64 -1.80
C LEU A 214 -15.05 -6.40 -1.70
N ALA A 215 -16.14 -5.71 -1.38
CA ALA A 215 -17.46 -6.30 -1.19
C ALA A 215 -18.21 -6.56 -2.51
N SER A 216 -17.81 -5.89 -3.59
CA SER A 216 -18.55 -5.87 -4.84
C SER A 216 -18.51 -7.21 -5.58
N ARG A 217 -19.66 -7.62 -6.11
CA ARG A 217 -19.85 -8.87 -6.85
C ARG A 217 -20.21 -8.68 -8.31
N SER A 218 -20.49 -7.45 -8.72
CA SER A 218 -20.80 -7.09 -10.09
C SER A 218 -20.00 -5.86 -10.54
N ARG A 219 -19.95 -5.62 -11.85
CA ARG A 219 -19.40 -4.39 -12.43
C ARG A 219 -20.15 -3.16 -11.94
N TYR A 220 -21.48 -3.27 -11.82
CA TYR A 220 -22.35 -2.23 -11.31
C TYR A 220 -22.00 -1.84 -9.87
N GLU A 221 -21.90 -2.81 -8.95
CA GLU A 221 -21.53 -2.54 -7.55
C GLU A 221 -20.14 -1.89 -7.43
N ARG A 222 -19.15 -2.36 -8.19
CA ARG A 222 -17.82 -1.72 -8.24
C ARG A 222 -17.90 -0.29 -8.75
N THR A 223 -18.73 -0.05 -9.74
CA THR A 223 -18.91 1.28 -10.33
C THR A 223 -19.61 2.25 -9.37
N LEU A 224 -20.50 1.78 -8.47
CA LEU A 224 -21.04 2.62 -7.40
C LEU A 224 -19.94 3.13 -6.43
N ALA A 225 -18.89 2.34 -6.19
CA ALA A 225 -17.74 2.83 -5.43
C ALA A 225 -16.99 3.94 -6.19
N ALA A 226 -16.87 3.82 -7.51
CA ALA A 226 -16.31 4.88 -8.37
C ALA A 226 -17.19 6.13 -8.40
N VAL A 227 -18.53 6.00 -8.34
CA VAL A 227 -19.46 7.14 -8.21
C VAL A 227 -19.20 7.90 -6.91
N VAL A 228 -19.08 7.20 -5.77
CA VAL A 228 -18.78 7.84 -4.47
C VAL A 228 -17.44 8.54 -4.48
N TYR A 229 -16.43 7.88 -5.06
CA TYR A 229 -15.11 8.45 -5.24
C TYR A 229 -15.16 9.74 -6.08
N ALA A 230 -15.82 9.71 -7.25
CA ALA A 230 -15.96 10.87 -8.12
C ALA A 230 -16.75 12.01 -7.47
N LYS A 231 -17.86 11.71 -6.78
CA LYS A 231 -18.69 12.68 -6.04
C LYS A 231 -17.89 13.43 -4.98
N ASN A 232 -16.90 12.78 -4.38
CA ASN A 232 -16.15 13.28 -3.24
C ASN A 232 -14.65 13.46 -3.56
N ILE A 233 -14.28 13.61 -4.84
CA ILE A 233 -12.89 13.59 -5.30
C ILE A 233 -12.00 14.59 -4.55
N ASP A 234 -12.52 15.78 -4.22
CA ASP A 234 -11.78 16.83 -3.50
C ASP A 234 -11.63 16.54 -1.99
N LYS A 235 -12.48 15.66 -1.44
CA LYS A 235 -12.44 15.26 -0.02
C LYS A 235 -11.61 14.00 0.21
N VAL A 236 -11.43 13.17 -0.83
CA VAL A 236 -10.67 11.92 -0.75
C VAL A 236 -9.19 12.21 -0.54
N ARG A 237 -8.63 11.73 0.56
CA ARG A 237 -7.18 11.70 0.80
C ARG A 237 -6.61 10.45 0.16
N ARG A 238 -6.10 10.58 -1.06
CA ARG A 238 -5.60 9.46 -1.88
C ARG A 238 -4.60 8.54 -1.16
N GLY A 239 -3.80 9.04 -0.24
CA GLY A 239 -2.82 8.25 0.51
C GLY A 239 -3.46 7.43 1.60
N ARG A 240 -4.53 7.93 2.21
CA ARG A 240 -5.36 7.11 3.10
C ARG A 240 -6.12 6.05 2.31
N LEU A 241 -6.66 6.41 1.14
CA LEU A 241 -7.33 5.46 0.24
C LEU A 241 -6.39 4.34 -0.18
N ARG A 242 -5.18 4.69 -0.63
CA ARG A 242 -4.12 3.74 -0.96
C ARG A 242 -3.75 2.90 0.26
N ALA A 243 -3.49 3.52 1.41
CA ALA A 243 -3.11 2.81 2.63
C ALA A 243 -4.18 1.81 3.10
N ALA A 244 -5.46 2.17 3.00
CA ALA A 244 -6.59 1.28 3.31
C ALA A 244 -6.67 0.09 2.34
N ALA A 245 -6.25 0.27 1.09
CA ALA A 245 -6.26 -0.78 0.07
C ALA A 245 -5.02 -1.70 0.10
N ARG A 246 -3.90 -1.26 0.71
CA ARG A 246 -2.67 -2.05 0.79
C ARG A 246 -2.90 -3.41 1.47
N GLY A 247 -2.27 -4.43 0.93
CA GLY A 247 -2.42 -5.83 1.34
C GLY A 247 -3.73 -6.46 0.87
N THR A 248 -4.54 -5.76 0.07
CA THR A 248 -5.84 -6.26 -0.37
C THR A 248 -5.95 -6.30 -1.91
N PRO A 249 -6.85 -7.13 -2.47
CA PRO A 249 -7.12 -7.15 -3.90
C PRO A 249 -7.73 -5.84 -4.45
N ALA A 250 -8.14 -4.90 -3.60
CA ALA A 250 -8.67 -3.61 -4.04
C ALA A 250 -7.57 -2.62 -4.43
N LEU A 251 -6.30 -2.86 -4.09
CA LEU A 251 -5.21 -1.92 -4.37
C LEU A 251 -5.09 -1.54 -5.86
N PRO A 252 -5.05 -2.48 -6.82
CA PRO A 252 -4.95 -2.13 -8.24
C PRO A 252 -6.16 -1.28 -8.69
N LEU A 253 -7.36 -1.64 -8.25
CA LEU A 253 -8.58 -0.90 -8.59
C LEU A 253 -8.55 0.53 -8.05
N VAL A 254 -8.04 0.72 -6.83
CA VAL A 254 -7.88 2.04 -6.21
C VAL A 254 -6.89 2.91 -6.97
N LEU A 255 -5.76 2.35 -7.43
CA LEU A 255 -4.78 3.09 -8.23
C LEU A 255 -5.36 3.53 -9.58
N GLU A 256 -6.27 2.73 -10.14
CA GLU A 256 -6.92 2.99 -11.43
C GLU A 256 -8.15 3.91 -11.34
N LEU A 257 -8.67 4.23 -10.14
CA LEU A 257 -9.91 5.01 -9.99
C LEU A 257 -9.83 6.39 -10.64
N ASP A 258 -8.71 7.11 -10.49
CA ASP A 258 -8.51 8.43 -11.09
C ASP A 258 -8.61 8.35 -12.62
N ASP A 259 -7.96 7.36 -13.24
CA ASP A 259 -7.96 7.16 -14.69
C ASP A 259 -9.33 6.70 -15.20
N TYR A 260 -9.95 5.74 -14.51
CA TYR A 260 -11.28 5.25 -14.85
C TYR A 260 -12.32 6.37 -14.79
N VAL A 261 -12.31 7.18 -13.72
CA VAL A 261 -13.20 8.35 -13.60
C VAL A 261 -12.95 9.40 -14.68
N SER A 262 -11.71 9.46 -15.17
CA SER A 262 -11.28 10.36 -16.24
C SER A 262 -11.53 9.82 -17.64
N GLY A 263 -12.04 8.60 -17.80
CA GLY A 263 -12.21 7.96 -19.11
C GLY A 263 -10.90 7.59 -19.78
N VAL A 264 -9.80 7.54 -19.02
CA VAL A 264 -8.52 7.00 -19.49
C VAL A 264 -8.61 5.48 -19.41
N PRO A 265 -8.19 4.72 -20.43
CA PRO A 265 -8.18 3.26 -20.37
C PRO A 265 -7.36 2.72 -19.19
N VAL A 266 -7.94 1.75 -18.48
CA VAL A 266 -7.34 1.09 -17.31
C VAL A 266 -7.20 -0.42 -17.54
N GLU A 267 -6.26 -1.06 -16.84
CA GLU A 267 -5.98 -2.49 -17.01
C GLU A 267 -7.17 -3.35 -16.57
N HIS A 268 -7.82 -3.00 -15.46
CA HIS A 268 -8.99 -3.73 -14.97
C HIS A 268 -10.31 -3.14 -15.49
N TYR A 269 -10.37 -2.69 -16.75
CA TYR A 269 -11.58 -2.08 -17.33
C TYR A 269 -12.82 -2.98 -17.21
N ASP A 270 -12.65 -4.29 -17.42
CA ASP A 270 -13.71 -5.30 -17.26
C ASP A 270 -14.22 -5.48 -15.81
N SER A 271 -13.58 -4.81 -14.85
CA SER A 271 -14.04 -4.77 -13.47
C SER A 271 -15.14 -3.74 -13.22
N PHE A 272 -15.23 -2.72 -14.07
CA PHE A 272 -16.21 -1.65 -13.97
C PHE A 272 -17.19 -1.69 -15.14
N LEU A 273 -18.21 -0.84 -15.11
CA LEU A 273 -19.07 -0.63 -16.26
C LEU A 273 -18.28 0.08 -17.38
N PRO A 274 -18.71 -0.06 -18.65
CA PRO A 274 -18.20 0.79 -19.71
C PRO A 274 -18.34 2.28 -19.37
N TRP A 275 -17.43 3.12 -19.85
CA TRP A 275 -17.37 4.52 -19.41
C TRP A 275 -18.64 5.32 -19.74
N ASP A 276 -19.28 5.06 -20.88
CA ASP A 276 -20.56 5.69 -21.23
C ASP A 276 -21.69 5.30 -20.26
N GLU A 277 -21.79 4.01 -19.88
CA GLU A 277 -22.75 3.54 -18.86
C GLU A 277 -22.43 4.10 -17.47
N PHE A 278 -21.14 4.26 -17.15
CA PHE A 278 -20.72 4.90 -15.91
C PHE A 278 -21.12 6.38 -15.88
N ARG A 279 -20.99 7.11 -16.99
CA ARG A 279 -21.45 8.50 -17.09
C ARG A 279 -22.95 8.60 -16.83
N GLU A 280 -23.75 7.75 -17.46
CA GLU A 280 -25.20 7.69 -17.20
C GLU A 280 -25.50 7.40 -15.72
N LEU A 281 -24.80 6.43 -15.12
CA LEU A 281 -24.95 6.13 -13.69
C LEU A 281 -24.52 7.31 -12.81
N ALA A 282 -23.43 8.00 -13.13
CA ALA A 282 -22.94 9.15 -12.39
C ALA A 282 -23.96 10.31 -12.43
N GLU A 283 -24.58 10.55 -13.58
CA GLU A 283 -25.65 11.55 -13.73
C GLU A 283 -26.86 11.26 -12.84
N LEU A 284 -27.26 9.99 -12.68
CA LEU A 284 -28.33 9.58 -11.75
C LEU A 284 -28.02 9.97 -10.29
N TYR A 285 -26.73 10.08 -9.94
CA TYR A 285 -26.24 10.52 -8.63
C TYR A 285 -25.81 11.99 -8.61
N SER A 286 -26.15 12.75 -9.64
CA SER A 286 -25.78 14.16 -9.82
C SER A 286 -24.27 14.37 -9.71
N VAL A 287 -23.49 13.47 -10.31
CA VAL A 287 -22.04 13.57 -10.46
C VAL A 287 -21.74 13.94 -11.91
N GLU A 288 -21.13 15.10 -12.10
CA GLU A 288 -20.61 15.50 -13.41
C GLU A 288 -19.19 14.95 -13.58
N LEU A 289 -19.02 14.04 -14.53
CA LEU A 289 -17.71 13.52 -14.88
C LEU A 289 -17.02 14.45 -15.87
N ARG A 290 -15.76 14.78 -15.58
CA ARG A 290 -14.89 15.52 -16.52
C ARG A 290 -13.96 14.51 -17.17
N PRO A 291 -13.97 14.28 -18.49
CA PRO A 291 -13.02 13.36 -19.13
C PRO A 291 -11.64 13.99 -19.31
N ALA A 292 -10.63 13.13 -19.49
CA ALA A 292 -9.29 13.51 -19.91
C ALA A 292 -9.27 13.99 -21.36
N LEU A 293 -8.38 14.92 -21.67
CA LEU A 293 -8.30 15.52 -22.99
C LEU A 293 -7.33 14.75 -23.90
N PRO A 294 -7.70 14.51 -25.17
CA PRO A 294 -6.83 13.88 -26.16
C PRO A 294 -5.75 14.86 -26.67
N ALA A 295 -4.73 14.32 -27.32
CA ALA A 295 -3.57 15.07 -27.81
C ALA A 295 -3.94 16.33 -28.61
N HIS A 296 -4.82 16.20 -29.60
CA HIS A 296 -5.16 17.29 -30.52
C HIS A 296 -5.77 18.51 -29.82
N VAL A 297 -6.59 18.31 -28.78
CA VAL A 297 -7.17 19.42 -27.99
C VAL A 297 -6.10 20.13 -27.18
N LEU A 298 -5.17 19.37 -26.57
CA LEU A 298 -4.06 19.95 -25.81
C LEU A 298 -3.12 20.74 -26.73
N GLU A 299 -2.85 20.24 -27.93
CA GLU A 299 -2.06 20.96 -28.92
C GLU A 299 -2.69 22.29 -29.32
N GLU A 300 -4.02 22.35 -29.46
CA GLU A 300 -4.72 23.61 -29.74
C GLU A 300 -4.54 24.62 -28.61
N TYR A 301 -4.70 24.20 -27.35
CA TYR A 301 -4.45 25.08 -26.21
C TYR A 301 -3.00 25.56 -26.16
N PHE A 302 -2.02 24.70 -26.41
CA PHE A 302 -0.62 25.12 -26.46
C PHE A 302 -0.30 26.03 -27.65
N ARG A 303 -0.98 25.89 -28.79
CA ARG A 303 -0.87 26.84 -29.92
C ARG A 303 -1.45 28.22 -29.59
N GLU A 304 -2.47 28.29 -28.73
CA GLU A 304 -3.00 29.56 -28.22
C GLU A 304 -1.99 30.24 -27.28
N VAL A 305 -1.48 29.50 -26.28
CA VAL A 305 -0.44 29.99 -25.37
C VAL A 305 0.81 30.44 -26.15
N GLY A 306 1.24 29.64 -27.12
CA GLY A 306 2.38 29.95 -27.97
C GLY A 306 2.23 31.21 -28.84
N ARG A 307 0.98 31.61 -29.16
CA ARG A 307 0.67 32.86 -29.86
C ARG A 307 0.67 34.08 -28.93
N ALA A 308 0.28 33.88 -27.68
CA ALA A 308 0.26 34.92 -26.64
C ALA A 308 1.67 35.28 -26.11
N LEU A 309 2.65 34.38 -26.26
CA LEU A 309 4.03 34.66 -25.84
C LEU A 309 4.68 35.80 -26.63
N ALA A 310 5.38 36.70 -25.92
CA ALA A 310 6.18 37.76 -26.52
C ALA A 310 7.50 37.23 -27.10
N GLU A 311 8.16 36.31 -26.40
CA GLU A 311 9.46 35.73 -26.71
C GLU A 311 9.43 34.20 -26.65
N GLU A 312 10.50 33.54 -27.11
CA GLU A 312 10.62 32.08 -27.01
C GLU A 312 10.73 31.65 -25.54
N VAL A 313 9.87 30.71 -25.11
CA VAL A 313 9.90 30.13 -23.77
C VAL A 313 10.15 28.63 -23.87
N TYR A 314 11.15 28.14 -23.12
CA TYR A 314 11.49 26.74 -23.04
C TYR A 314 10.99 26.14 -21.73
N ALA A 315 9.92 25.36 -21.81
CA ALA A 315 9.36 24.63 -20.66
C ALA A 315 9.65 23.13 -20.79
N TYR A 316 9.87 22.47 -19.65
CA TYR A 316 10.15 21.05 -19.56
C TYR A 316 8.91 20.31 -19.06
N VAL A 317 8.48 19.31 -19.80
CA VAL A 317 7.27 18.55 -19.47
C VAL A 317 7.64 17.31 -18.71
N PHE A 318 7.01 17.12 -17.57
CA PHE A 318 7.01 15.86 -16.83
C PHE A 318 5.56 15.45 -16.56
N GLY A 319 5.31 14.16 -16.39
CA GLY A 319 3.96 13.68 -16.10
C GLY A 319 3.04 13.50 -17.31
N GLY A 320 1.74 13.74 -17.12
CA GLY A 320 0.70 13.14 -17.95
C GLY A 320 0.82 13.44 -19.45
N PHE A 321 1.13 14.69 -19.80
CA PHE A 321 1.37 15.06 -21.19
C PHE A 321 2.64 14.44 -21.78
N ASN A 322 3.70 14.27 -20.98
CA ASN A 322 4.91 13.59 -21.42
C ASN A 322 4.61 12.12 -21.78
N LEU A 323 3.81 11.43 -20.95
CA LEU A 323 3.35 10.07 -21.26
C LEU A 323 2.48 10.00 -22.52
N LEU A 324 1.66 11.02 -22.78
CA LEU A 324 0.85 11.10 -23.99
C LEU A 324 1.72 11.23 -25.25
N VAL A 325 2.73 12.12 -25.22
CA VAL A 325 3.68 12.30 -26.32
C VAL A 325 4.53 11.05 -26.56
N GLU A 326 4.87 10.31 -25.51
CA GLU A 326 5.59 9.03 -25.60
C GLU A 326 4.68 7.82 -25.91
N GLU A 327 3.41 8.07 -26.27
CA GLU A 327 2.39 7.08 -26.64
C GLU A 327 2.12 6.02 -25.54
N LEU A 328 2.26 6.43 -24.28
CA LEU A 328 2.02 5.59 -23.11
C LEU A 328 0.60 5.72 -22.55
N LYS A 329 -0.11 6.81 -22.90
CA LYS A 329 -1.55 6.96 -22.63
C LYS A 329 -2.23 7.85 -23.68
N PRO A 330 -3.52 7.62 -24.00
CA PRO A 330 -4.19 8.32 -25.10
C PRO A 330 -4.69 9.74 -24.75
N SER A 331 -4.82 10.05 -23.46
CA SER A 331 -5.38 11.32 -22.97
C SER A 331 -4.83 11.68 -21.59
N THR A 332 -4.92 12.95 -21.19
CA THR A 332 -4.53 13.42 -19.85
C THR A 332 -5.40 14.59 -19.37
N LYS A 333 -5.55 14.72 -18.05
CA LYS A 333 -6.13 15.89 -17.39
C LYS A 333 -5.09 16.84 -16.80
N ASP A 334 -3.89 16.32 -16.56
CA ASP A 334 -2.81 17.06 -15.89
C ASP A 334 -1.63 17.24 -16.86
N VAL A 335 -1.08 18.44 -16.88
CA VAL A 335 0.19 18.80 -17.53
C VAL A 335 1.09 19.39 -16.46
N ASP A 336 2.21 18.73 -16.16
CA ASP A 336 3.23 19.29 -15.27
C ASP A 336 4.34 19.94 -16.12
N LEU A 337 4.50 21.25 -15.97
CA LEU A 337 5.43 22.09 -16.72
C LEU A 337 6.45 22.71 -15.78
N LEU A 338 7.72 22.65 -16.14
CA LEU A 338 8.83 23.23 -15.41
C LEU A 338 9.53 24.28 -16.25
N VAL A 339 9.83 25.44 -15.68
CA VAL A 339 10.71 26.46 -16.25
C VAL A 339 11.90 26.70 -15.31
N LEU A 340 12.99 27.29 -15.83
CA LEU A 340 14.22 27.43 -15.06
C LEU A 340 14.42 28.85 -14.53
N THR A 341 13.73 29.84 -15.10
CA THR A 341 13.86 31.24 -14.69
C THR A 341 12.52 31.88 -14.32
N GLU A 342 12.56 32.89 -13.45
CA GLU A 342 11.36 33.67 -13.09
C GLU A 342 10.78 34.44 -14.27
N GLU A 343 11.60 34.78 -15.27
CA GLU A 343 11.17 35.46 -16.49
C GLU A 343 10.35 34.53 -17.39
N GLU A 344 10.82 33.31 -17.61
CA GLU A 344 10.05 32.26 -18.31
C GLU A 344 8.74 31.96 -17.59
N LEU A 345 8.77 31.88 -16.25
CA LEU A 345 7.57 31.63 -15.45
C LEU A 345 6.54 32.74 -15.65
N ARG A 346 6.94 34.01 -15.48
CA ARG A 346 6.04 35.16 -15.64
C ARG A 346 5.48 35.24 -17.05
N SER A 347 6.32 35.01 -18.06
CA SER A 347 5.90 35.01 -19.47
C SER A 347 4.86 33.93 -19.76
N LEU A 348 5.07 32.73 -19.23
CA LEU A 348 4.15 31.61 -19.41
C LEU A 348 2.84 31.78 -18.64
N MET A 349 2.89 32.36 -17.43
CA MET A 349 1.69 32.72 -16.66
C MET A 349 0.81 33.70 -17.43
N HIS A 350 1.39 34.80 -17.93
CA HIS A 350 0.67 35.78 -18.72
C HIS A 350 0.05 35.16 -19.99
N ALA A 351 0.82 34.34 -20.71
CA ALA A 351 0.33 33.69 -21.92
C ALA A 351 -0.79 32.67 -21.66
N LEU A 352 -0.77 31.98 -20.51
CA LEU A 352 -1.88 31.11 -20.09
C LEU A 352 -3.15 31.92 -19.79
N GLU A 353 -3.03 33.03 -19.07
CA GLU A 353 -4.16 33.92 -18.77
C GLU A 353 -4.77 34.50 -20.05
N GLU A 354 -3.95 34.98 -20.99
CA GLU A 354 -4.41 35.46 -22.30
C GLU A 354 -5.06 34.36 -23.14
N ALA A 355 -4.59 33.12 -23.01
CA ALA A 355 -5.21 31.96 -23.64
C ALA A 355 -6.48 31.47 -22.91
N GLY A 356 -6.95 32.19 -21.88
CA GLY A 356 -8.20 31.90 -21.17
C GLY A 356 -8.09 30.82 -20.10
N PHE A 357 -6.88 30.52 -19.61
CA PHE A 357 -6.72 29.72 -18.41
C PHE A 357 -6.93 30.58 -17.16
N THR A 358 -7.54 30.00 -16.13
CA THR A 358 -7.79 30.67 -14.86
C THR A 358 -6.89 30.11 -13.76
N PRO A 359 -6.25 30.95 -12.94
CA PRO A 359 -5.45 30.47 -11.81
C PRO A 359 -6.36 29.90 -10.70
N LEU A 360 -5.99 28.75 -10.15
CA LEU A 360 -6.63 28.16 -8.98
C LEU A 360 -6.03 28.75 -7.68
N ALA A 361 -6.59 29.88 -7.22
CA ALA A 361 -6.25 30.63 -6.01
C ALA A 361 -4.85 31.29 -5.95
N GLU A 362 -4.77 32.45 -5.31
CA GLU A 362 -3.52 33.21 -5.08
C GLU A 362 -2.60 32.47 -4.09
N ALA A 363 -1.45 31.99 -4.57
CA ALA A 363 -0.39 31.46 -3.72
C ALA A 363 0.80 32.43 -3.67
N GLU A 364 0.93 33.17 -2.57
CA GLU A 364 2.19 33.81 -2.16
C GLU A 364 3.00 32.84 -1.27
N PRO A 365 4.32 32.57 -1.48
CA PRO A 365 5.14 32.61 -2.70
C PRO A 365 5.74 31.21 -3.05
N ARG A 366 6.44 30.91 -4.18
CA ARG A 366 6.84 31.62 -5.43
C ARG A 366 7.19 30.67 -6.61
N ARG A 367 7.21 29.35 -6.39
CA ARG A 367 7.87 28.38 -7.30
C ARG A 367 6.97 27.30 -7.87
N ALA A 368 5.68 27.35 -7.59
CA ALA A 368 4.68 26.57 -8.30
C ALA A 368 3.35 27.33 -8.36
N THR A 369 2.62 27.20 -9.47
CA THR A 369 1.29 27.78 -9.67
C THR A 369 0.43 26.84 -10.51
N VAL A 370 -0.89 26.91 -10.37
CA VAL A 370 -1.83 25.98 -11.00
C VAL A 370 -2.86 26.75 -11.79
N TYR A 371 -3.03 26.37 -13.05
CA TYR A 371 -3.99 26.92 -13.97
C TYR A 371 -4.98 25.86 -14.42
N GLU A 372 -6.21 26.28 -14.70
CA GLU A 372 -7.24 25.41 -15.27
C GLU A 372 -7.90 26.03 -16.50
N LYS A 373 -8.25 25.18 -17.45
CA LYS A 373 -9.11 25.51 -18.60
C LYS A 373 -9.93 24.27 -18.96
N GLY A 374 -11.24 24.34 -18.74
CA GLY A 374 -12.13 23.18 -18.89
C GLY A 374 -11.78 22.05 -17.92
N SER A 375 -11.44 20.87 -18.44
CA SER A 375 -10.96 19.74 -17.61
C SER A 375 -9.44 19.65 -17.51
N LEU A 376 -8.70 20.56 -18.16
CA LEU A 376 -7.25 20.60 -18.13
C LEU A 376 -6.76 21.36 -16.91
N ARG A 377 -5.83 20.73 -16.18
CA ARG A 377 -5.02 21.32 -15.13
C ARG A 377 -3.58 21.42 -15.62
N VAL A 378 -2.99 22.60 -15.48
CA VAL A 378 -1.58 22.87 -15.77
C VAL A 378 -0.90 23.27 -14.47
N ASP A 379 0.01 22.43 -13.99
CA ASP A 379 0.87 22.74 -12.86
C ASP A 379 2.20 23.29 -13.38
N LEU A 380 2.49 24.55 -13.08
CA LEU A 380 3.75 25.22 -13.42
C LEU A 380 4.71 25.18 -12.23
N PHE A 381 5.99 24.93 -12.50
CA PHE A 381 7.06 24.81 -11.50
C PHE A 381 8.28 25.63 -11.91
N LEU A 382 9.01 26.20 -10.94
CA LEU A 382 10.21 27.01 -11.16
C LEU A 382 11.45 26.37 -10.53
N GLY A 383 12.29 25.77 -11.38
CA GLY A 383 13.60 25.20 -11.04
C GLY A 383 13.58 23.99 -10.09
N GLU A 384 12.45 23.69 -9.45
CA GLU A 384 12.28 22.55 -8.54
C GLU A 384 10.85 22.02 -8.58
N VAL A 385 10.71 20.73 -8.26
CA VAL A 385 9.41 20.04 -8.17
C VAL A 385 9.35 19.37 -6.80
N GLY A 386 8.40 19.80 -5.96
CA GLY A 386 8.36 19.36 -4.57
C GLY A 386 9.65 19.78 -3.84
N SER A 387 10.48 18.81 -3.48
CA SER A 387 11.81 19.06 -2.88
C SER A 387 12.96 18.56 -3.75
N VAL A 388 12.73 18.38 -5.06
CA VAL A 388 13.75 17.98 -6.03
C VAL A 388 14.18 19.19 -6.84
N VAL A 389 15.47 19.51 -6.74
CA VAL A 389 16.11 20.52 -7.58
C VAL A 389 16.42 19.92 -8.94
N ILE A 390 16.05 20.64 -10.00
CA ILE A 390 16.24 20.17 -11.36
C ILE A 390 17.69 20.38 -11.77
N THR A 391 18.37 19.30 -12.09
CA THR A 391 19.81 19.32 -12.39
C THR A 391 20.06 19.65 -13.85
N ARG A 392 21.29 20.11 -14.15
CA ARG A 392 21.74 20.29 -15.54
C ARG A 392 21.70 18.98 -16.32
N ASP A 393 21.84 17.84 -15.65
CA ASP A 393 21.87 16.52 -16.29
C ASP A 393 20.47 16.12 -16.74
N MET A 394 19.45 16.38 -15.91
CA MET A 394 18.04 16.23 -16.27
C MET A 394 17.69 17.10 -17.49
N VAL A 395 18.10 18.37 -17.48
CA VAL A 395 17.90 19.30 -18.61
C VAL A 395 18.58 18.80 -19.89
N ARG A 396 19.83 18.29 -19.80
CA ARG A 396 20.55 17.75 -20.96
C ARG A 396 19.88 16.49 -21.52
N ARG A 397 19.24 15.68 -20.69
CA ARG A 397 18.52 14.48 -21.12
C ARG A 397 17.18 14.79 -21.79
N ALA A 398 16.58 15.95 -21.51
CA ALA A 398 15.35 16.43 -22.14
C ALA A 398 15.59 16.92 -23.59
N ALA A 399 16.06 16.00 -24.45
CA ALA A 399 16.50 16.29 -25.81
C ALA A 399 15.37 16.31 -26.85
N ARG A 400 14.23 15.66 -26.54
CA ARG A 400 13.04 15.67 -27.39
C ARG A 400 12.14 16.84 -27.02
N GLY A 401 11.44 17.41 -28.00
CA GLY A 401 10.46 18.44 -27.73
C GLY A 401 9.54 18.73 -28.89
N VAL A 402 8.48 19.48 -28.60
CA VAL A 402 7.48 19.95 -29.57
C VAL A 402 7.39 21.47 -29.45
N ALA A 403 7.32 22.16 -30.58
CA ALA A 403 7.18 23.61 -30.63
C ALA A 403 5.76 24.00 -31.05
N TYR A 404 5.14 24.88 -30.28
CA TYR A 404 3.85 25.49 -30.58
C TYR A 404 4.06 27.00 -30.71
N GLY A 405 4.51 27.46 -31.87
CA GLY A 405 4.94 28.85 -32.03
C GLY A 405 6.16 29.15 -31.15
N LYS A 406 6.05 30.14 -30.26
CA LYS A 406 7.12 30.54 -29.33
C LYS A 406 7.20 29.69 -28.07
N LEU A 407 6.25 28.77 -27.85
CA LEU A 407 6.29 27.83 -26.74
C LEU A 407 7.04 26.56 -27.16
N HIS A 408 8.18 26.29 -26.53
CA HIS A 408 8.97 25.09 -26.76
C HIS A 408 8.84 24.14 -25.56
N LEU A 409 8.13 23.03 -25.76
CA LEU A 409 7.94 22.01 -24.73
C LEU A 409 8.97 20.89 -24.90
N ARG A 410 9.92 20.77 -23.98
CA ARG A 410 10.94 19.71 -23.95
C ARG A 410 10.50 18.55 -23.05
N MET A 411 10.43 17.35 -23.60
CA MET A 411 10.02 16.16 -22.84
C MET A 411 11.19 15.69 -21.96
N MET A 412 10.95 15.62 -20.64
CA MET A 412 11.89 15.00 -19.71
C MET A 412 12.08 13.53 -20.05
N ALA A 413 13.30 12.98 -19.86
CA ALA A 413 13.53 11.56 -20.07
C ALA A 413 12.67 10.73 -19.10
N LEU A 414 12.23 9.55 -19.52
CA LEU A 414 11.31 8.72 -18.72
C LEU A 414 11.88 8.31 -17.36
N GLU A 415 13.20 8.15 -17.23
CA GLU A 415 13.86 7.97 -15.94
C GLU A 415 13.63 9.18 -15.00
N ASP A 416 13.75 10.40 -15.54
CA ASP A 416 13.53 11.64 -14.79
C ASP A 416 12.05 11.80 -14.43
N VAL A 417 11.14 11.43 -15.34
CA VAL A 417 9.69 11.42 -15.08
C VAL A 417 9.38 10.48 -13.92
N VAL A 418 9.89 9.24 -13.94
CA VAL A 418 9.70 8.29 -12.84
C VAL A 418 10.23 8.85 -11.52
N PHE A 419 11.42 9.44 -11.54
CA PHE A 419 11.99 10.04 -10.34
C PHE A 419 11.10 11.16 -9.79
N LEU A 420 10.76 12.16 -10.63
CA LEU A 420 9.95 13.32 -10.25
C LEU A 420 8.56 12.92 -9.78
N LYS A 421 7.89 12.01 -10.49
CA LYS A 421 6.56 11.50 -10.15
C LYS A 421 6.56 10.72 -8.82
N SER A 422 7.60 9.93 -8.56
CA SER A 422 7.70 9.16 -7.31
C SER A 422 7.94 10.02 -6.06
N VAL A 423 8.42 11.27 -6.24
CA VAL A 423 8.88 12.11 -5.13
C VAL A 423 8.14 13.44 -4.99
N SER A 424 7.31 13.81 -5.95
CA SER A 424 6.47 15.03 -5.94
C SER A 424 5.40 15.02 -4.83
N GLY A 425 5.24 13.90 -4.12
CA GLY A 425 4.27 13.74 -3.04
C GLY A 425 2.83 13.53 -3.53
N ARG A 426 2.62 13.39 -4.84
CA ARG A 426 1.30 13.15 -5.42
C ARG A 426 1.01 11.65 -5.44
N GLU A 427 0.04 11.25 -4.63
CA GLU A 427 -0.38 9.86 -4.45
C GLU A 427 -0.99 9.22 -5.71
N ARG A 428 -1.26 10.02 -6.75
CA ARG A 428 -1.78 9.65 -8.09
C ARG A 428 -0.75 8.96 -9.00
N ASP A 429 0.53 9.16 -8.72
CA ASP A 429 1.56 8.98 -9.75
C ASP A 429 2.03 7.52 -9.94
N VAL A 430 1.57 6.59 -9.09
CA VAL A 430 1.98 5.18 -9.14
C VAL A 430 1.55 4.52 -10.46
N GLU A 431 0.35 4.79 -10.95
CA GLU A 431 -0.15 4.18 -12.19
C GLU A 431 0.66 4.67 -13.41
N ASP A 432 0.94 5.97 -13.50
CA ASP A 432 1.80 6.55 -14.55
C ASP A 432 3.24 5.95 -14.49
N VAL A 433 3.82 5.79 -13.30
CA VAL A 433 5.11 5.11 -13.12
C VAL A 433 5.02 3.65 -13.58
N SER A 434 3.95 2.95 -13.23
CA SER A 434 3.72 1.55 -13.60
C SER A 434 3.63 1.37 -15.11
N ARG A 435 2.92 2.27 -15.81
CA ARG A 435 2.85 2.32 -17.27
C ARG A 435 4.23 2.46 -17.90
N ILE A 436 5.03 3.43 -17.42
CA ILE A 436 6.39 3.64 -17.93
C ILE A 436 7.24 2.38 -17.75
N VAL A 437 7.25 1.80 -16.54
CA VAL A 437 8.11 0.65 -16.21
C VAL A 437 7.72 -0.60 -17.02
N ARG A 438 6.42 -0.79 -17.31
CA ARG A 438 5.94 -1.89 -18.15
C ARG A 438 6.30 -1.72 -19.62
N ALA A 439 6.12 -0.51 -20.14
CA ALA A 439 6.24 -0.23 -21.57
C ALA A 439 7.69 0.03 -22.03
N ARG A 440 8.59 0.40 -21.11
CA ARG A 440 9.94 0.87 -21.45
C ARG A 440 10.99 0.31 -20.49
N ARG A 441 12.17 0.00 -21.03
CA ARG A 441 13.32 -0.46 -20.23
C ARG A 441 14.07 0.72 -19.63
N LEU A 442 13.76 1.05 -18.39
CA LEU A 442 14.40 2.16 -17.68
C LEU A 442 15.84 1.87 -17.26
N LYS A 443 16.68 2.89 -17.32
CA LYS A 443 18.01 2.90 -16.71
C LYS A 443 17.90 3.34 -15.25
N TRP A 444 17.49 2.42 -14.37
CA TRP A 444 17.36 2.66 -12.92
C TRP A 444 18.58 3.27 -12.22
N ARG A 445 19.77 3.11 -12.79
CA ARG A 445 20.98 3.81 -12.32
C ARG A 445 20.83 5.33 -12.40
N VAL A 446 20.20 5.86 -13.46
CA VAL A 446 19.96 7.30 -13.63
C VAL A 446 19.05 7.81 -12.50
N VAL A 447 17.94 7.12 -12.22
CA VAL A 447 17.04 7.44 -11.09
C VAL A 447 17.80 7.46 -9.76
N LEU A 448 18.72 6.52 -9.55
CA LEU A 448 19.55 6.48 -8.34
C LEU A 448 20.58 7.62 -8.30
N GLU A 449 21.20 7.95 -9.43
CA GLU A 449 22.15 9.07 -9.55
C GLU A 449 21.44 10.40 -9.24
N ASP A 450 20.26 10.63 -9.82
CA ASP A 450 19.45 11.83 -9.55
C ASP A 450 18.99 11.88 -8.10
N LEU A 451 18.60 10.75 -7.50
CA LEU A 451 18.29 10.68 -6.07
C LEU A 451 19.50 11.07 -5.22
N LEU A 452 20.68 10.52 -5.53
CA LEU A 452 21.91 10.74 -4.75
C LEU A 452 22.45 12.16 -4.88
N SER A 453 22.14 12.86 -5.97
CA SER A 453 22.55 14.25 -6.19
C SER A 453 21.72 15.26 -5.39
N GLN A 454 20.57 14.86 -4.83
CA GLN A 454 19.74 15.76 -4.02
C GLN A 454 20.24 15.87 -2.58
N GLU A 455 20.14 17.05 -1.99
CA GLU A 455 20.47 17.26 -0.57
C GLU A 455 19.55 16.43 0.35
N ASN A 456 18.25 16.42 0.05
CA ASN A 456 17.23 15.70 0.82
C ASN A 456 17.06 14.23 0.38
N ARG A 457 18.10 13.60 -0.19
CA ARG A 457 18.06 12.24 -0.75
C ARG A 457 17.46 11.18 0.19
N GLY A 458 17.66 11.30 1.50
CA GLY A 458 17.11 10.36 2.46
C GLY A 458 15.57 10.40 2.55
N LYS A 459 15.00 11.62 2.56
CA LYS A 459 13.54 11.83 2.53
C LYS A 459 12.95 11.39 1.18
N LEU A 460 13.62 11.76 0.08
CA LEU A 460 13.21 11.37 -1.28
C LEU A 460 13.30 9.86 -1.50
N ALA A 461 14.26 9.19 -0.86
CA ALA A 461 14.36 7.74 -0.91
C ALA A 461 13.16 7.05 -0.24
N LEU A 462 12.55 7.66 0.79
CA LEU A 462 11.36 7.14 1.44
C LEU A 462 10.15 7.13 0.50
N THR A 463 9.92 8.24 -0.20
CA THR A 463 8.80 8.38 -1.15
C THR A 463 9.00 7.54 -2.41
N LEU A 464 10.23 7.48 -2.93
CA LEU A 464 10.60 6.58 -4.01
C LEU A 464 10.38 5.12 -3.60
N LEU A 465 10.82 4.72 -2.40
CA LEU A 465 10.63 3.35 -1.93
C LEU A 465 9.15 2.98 -1.82
N ASP A 466 8.31 3.85 -1.25
CA ASP A 466 6.86 3.61 -1.17
C ASP A 466 6.25 3.41 -2.55
N THR A 467 6.58 4.29 -3.51
CA THR A 467 6.11 4.18 -4.90
C THR A 467 6.51 2.84 -5.53
N LEU A 468 7.77 2.45 -5.37
CA LEU A 468 8.25 1.16 -5.90
C LEU A 468 7.53 -0.01 -5.23
N GLU A 469 7.39 -0.02 -3.91
CA GLU A 469 6.75 -1.13 -3.19
C GLU A 469 5.27 -1.26 -3.51
N VAL A 470 4.53 -0.14 -3.61
CA VAL A 470 3.12 -0.14 -4.03
C VAL A 470 2.99 -0.66 -5.47
N MET A 471 3.83 -0.19 -6.39
CA MET A 471 3.82 -0.65 -7.78
C MET A 471 4.04 -2.17 -7.88
N GLU A 472 5.03 -2.70 -7.15
CA GLU A 472 5.30 -4.15 -7.16
C GLU A 472 4.13 -4.94 -6.55
N GLU A 473 3.50 -4.41 -5.50
CA GLU A 473 2.34 -5.00 -4.83
C GLU A 473 1.12 -5.06 -5.76
N ALA A 474 0.80 -3.96 -6.43
CA ALA A 474 -0.39 -3.85 -7.28
C ALA A 474 -0.24 -4.57 -8.63
N HIS A 475 0.95 -4.56 -9.22
CA HIS A 475 1.14 -4.94 -10.63
C HIS A 475 2.10 -6.12 -10.84
N SER A 476 2.65 -6.70 -9.76
CA SER A 476 3.66 -7.77 -9.83
C SER A 476 4.90 -7.41 -10.68
N ILE A 477 5.14 -6.11 -10.91
CA ILE A 477 6.35 -5.59 -11.54
C ILE A 477 7.52 -5.88 -10.60
N ARG A 478 8.71 -6.20 -11.14
CA ARG A 478 9.89 -6.46 -10.32
C ARG A 478 10.97 -5.43 -10.59
N VAL A 479 11.35 -4.70 -9.55
CA VAL A 479 12.48 -3.79 -9.57
C VAL A 479 13.72 -4.50 -9.04
N SER A 480 14.89 -4.12 -9.56
CA SER A 480 16.17 -4.70 -9.15
C SER A 480 16.32 -4.70 -7.62
N ARG A 481 16.56 -5.89 -7.04
CA ARG A 481 16.78 -6.05 -5.59
C ARG A 481 17.92 -5.17 -5.08
N ARG A 482 18.97 -4.98 -5.89
CA ARG A 482 20.13 -4.13 -5.54
C ARG A 482 19.74 -2.65 -5.43
N LEU A 483 18.94 -2.16 -6.39
CA LEU A 483 18.43 -0.78 -6.37
C LEU A 483 17.57 -0.56 -5.12
N LYS A 484 16.56 -1.41 -4.90
CA LYS A 484 15.67 -1.28 -3.73
C LYS A 484 16.42 -1.37 -2.41
N ALA A 485 17.41 -2.25 -2.30
CA ALA A 485 18.24 -2.33 -1.11
C ALA A 485 18.98 -1.01 -0.84
N ARG A 486 19.49 -0.36 -1.89
CA ARG A 486 20.18 0.94 -1.78
C ARG A 486 19.22 2.08 -1.42
N VAL A 487 18.07 2.16 -2.08
CA VAL A 487 17.03 3.16 -1.77
C VAL A 487 16.52 2.97 -0.33
N ARG A 488 16.25 1.73 0.08
CA ARG A 488 15.84 1.40 1.46
C ARG A 488 16.90 1.77 2.50
N GLU A 489 18.18 1.59 2.17
CA GLU A 489 19.27 2.01 3.06
C GLU A 489 19.25 3.52 3.30
N LEU A 490 19.11 4.33 2.24
CA LEU A 490 19.01 5.80 2.34
C LEU A 490 17.77 6.25 3.13
N ALA A 491 16.61 5.63 2.86
CA ALA A 491 15.37 5.92 3.57
C ALA A 491 15.51 5.59 5.07
N LEU A 492 16.14 4.46 5.40
CA LEU A 492 16.32 4.05 6.79
C LEU A 492 17.33 4.93 7.52
N GLU A 493 18.42 5.34 6.86
CA GLU A 493 19.36 6.32 7.41
C GLU A 493 18.63 7.62 7.79
N TYR A 494 17.77 8.13 6.90
CA TYR A 494 16.93 9.29 7.18
C TYR A 494 15.97 9.09 8.35
N LEU A 495 15.26 7.96 8.41
CA LEU A 495 14.33 7.67 9.51
C LEU A 495 15.04 7.57 10.86
N VAL A 496 16.24 6.98 10.91
CA VAL A 496 17.08 6.95 12.12
C VAL A 496 17.50 8.36 12.52
N GLU A 497 17.90 9.22 11.57
CA GLU A 497 18.20 10.62 11.84
C GLU A 497 16.99 11.39 12.40
N GLN A 498 15.79 11.16 11.86
CA GLN A 498 14.57 11.77 12.38
C GLN A 498 14.25 11.28 13.80
N ALA A 499 14.40 9.98 14.07
CA ALA A 499 14.22 9.44 15.42
C ALA A 499 15.19 10.09 16.42
N LEU A 500 16.45 10.28 16.04
CA LEU A 500 17.44 11.00 16.85
C LEU A 500 17.07 12.47 17.08
N LYS A 501 16.47 13.15 16.09
CA LYS A 501 15.98 14.53 16.22
C LYS A 501 14.78 14.62 17.15
N LEU A 502 13.92 13.61 17.16
CA LEU A 502 12.79 13.46 18.09
C LEU A 502 13.18 13.06 19.52
N GLY A 503 14.48 12.86 19.78
CA GLY A 503 15.01 12.61 21.12
C GLY A 503 15.24 11.14 21.46
N HIS A 504 14.88 10.21 20.58
CA HIS A 504 15.18 8.79 20.78
C HIS A 504 16.70 8.59 20.70
N ARG A 505 17.33 8.08 21.77
CA ARG A 505 18.79 7.86 21.83
C ARG A 505 19.16 6.38 21.87
N GLU A 506 18.28 5.55 22.37
CA GLU A 506 18.54 4.13 22.55
C GLU A 506 18.36 3.36 21.22
N PRO A 507 19.37 2.61 20.73
CA PRO A 507 19.25 1.87 19.47
C PRO A 507 18.10 0.85 19.47
N ARG A 508 17.69 0.38 20.64
CA ARG A 508 16.54 -0.52 20.81
C ARG A 508 15.23 0.21 20.56
N GLU A 509 15.06 1.39 21.15
CA GLU A 509 13.87 2.22 21.01
C GLU A 509 13.67 2.65 19.55
N ILE A 510 14.74 3.09 18.89
CA ILE A 510 14.71 3.43 17.46
C ILE A 510 14.36 2.20 16.60
N ALA A 511 14.89 1.02 16.95
CA ALA A 511 14.59 -0.21 16.24
C ALA A 511 13.12 -0.63 16.37
N GLU A 512 12.55 -0.50 17.57
CA GLU A 512 11.13 -0.77 17.85
C GLU A 512 10.23 0.22 17.10
N LEU A 513 10.56 1.52 17.13
CA LEU A 513 9.83 2.57 16.43
C LEU A 513 9.77 2.34 14.92
N LEU A 514 10.91 1.99 14.32
CA LEU A 514 11.05 1.83 12.87
C LEU A 514 10.74 0.41 12.37
N GLY A 515 10.46 -0.53 13.28
CA GLY A 515 10.24 -1.93 12.94
C GLY A 515 11.46 -2.62 12.32
N VAL A 516 12.68 -2.12 12.54
CA VAL A 516 13.94 -2.65 11.98
C VAL A 516 14.78 -3.43 13.01
N PRO A 517 15.73 -4.31 12.62
CA PRO A 517 16.54 -5.00 13.62
C PRO A 517 17.48 -4.00 14.31
N ARG A 518 17.69 -4.14 15.62
CA ARG A 518 18.64 -3.30 16.39
C ARG A 518 20.04 -3.28 15.78
N SER A 519 20.52 -4.41 15.24
CA SER A 519 21.82 -4.48 14.54
C SER A 519 21.91 -3.53 13.35
N THR A 520 20.80 -3.34 12.63
CA THR A 520 20.72 -2.40 11.50
C THR A 520 20.80 -0.96 11.99
N VAL A 521 20.06 -0.61 13.04
CA VAL A 521 20.13 0.72 13.67
C VAL A 521 21.55 0.99 14.17
N MET A 522 22.17 0.04 14.87
CA MET A 522 23.55 0.21 15.36
C MET A 522 24.56 0.42 14.21
N ARG A 523 24.42 -0.31 13.11
CA ARG A 523 25.26 -0.14 11.91
C ARG A 523 25.11 1.28 11.33
N ILE A 524 23.87 1.78 11.24
CA ILE A 524 23.58 3.13 10.74
C ILE A 524 24.13 4.19 11.68
N LEU A 525 23.86 4.09 12.98
CA LEU A 525 24.41 4.99 14.00
C LEU A 525 25.96 5.03 13.96
N GLY A 526 26.60 3.88 13.74
CA GLY A 526 28.05 3.79 13.59
C GLY A 526 28.59 4.47 12.32
N ARG A 527 27.81 4.60 11.24
CA ARG A 527 28.17 5.41 10.07
C ARG A 527 27.94 6.90 10.32
N LEU A 528 26.77 7.26 10.84
CA LEU A 528 26.43 8.65 11.16
C LEU A 528 27.43 9.30 12.12
N ARG A 529 28.01 8.54 13.05
CA ARG A 529 29.09 9.00 13.94
C ARG A 529 30.43 9.20 13.24
N ARG A 530 30.72 8.47 12.17
CA ARG A 530 31.94 8.63 11.37
C ARG A 530 31.85 9.80 10.39
N ASP A 531 30.65 10.08 9.89
CA ASP A 531 30.40 11.13 8.90
C ASP A 531 30.16 12.53 9.53
N ARG A 532 29.97 12.62 10.85
CA ARG A 532 29.97 13.89 11.59
C ARG A 532 31.40 14.22 12.05
N PRO A 533 32.09 15.25 11.52
CA PRO A 533 33.30 15.74 12.16
C PRO A 533 32.98 16.27 13.56
N ALA A 534 33.90 16.07 14.51
CA ALA A 534 33.79 16.55 15.87
C ALA A 534 33.69 18.08 15.90
N ALA A 535 32.46 18.60 15.89
CA ALA A 535 32.21 20.00 16.16
C ALA A 535 32.42 20.27 17.66
N GLY A 536 33.60 20.80 17.98
CA GLY A 536 33.84 21.75 19.06
C GLY A 536 33.50 21.30 20.48
N VAL A 537 34.36 20.48 21.10
CA VAL A 537 34.63 20.66 22.52
C VAL A 537 35.64 21.80 22.63
N SER A 538 35.17 23.05 22.66
CA SER A 538 35.98 24.15 23.17
C SER A 538 36.06 23.98 24.68
N SER A 539 37.10 23.28 25.13
CA SER A 539 37.60 23.34 26.50
C SER A 539 37.99 24.78 26.81
N GLY A 540 37.05 25.56 27.37
CA GLY A 540 37.35 26.82 28.04
C GLY A 540 37.84 26.53 29.44
N SER A 541 39.13 26.25 29.59
CA SER A 541 39.83 26.30 30.87
C SER A 541 40.50 27.67 31.02
N GLY A 542 40.11 28.39 32.08
CA GLY A 542 40.92 29.42 32.73
C GLY A 542 40.64 30.86 32.28
N LEU A 543 40.04 31.66 33.15
CA LEU A 543 40.83 32.55 34.01
C LEU A 543 39.96 33.19 35.10
N GLN A 544 40.54 33.22 36.29
CA GLN A 544 40.14 33.88 37.51
C GLN A 544 40.31 35.42 37.40
N ASP A 545 39.68 36.08 38.38
CA ASP A 545 39.97 37.40 38.97
C ASP A 545 39.42 38.66 38.27
N GLY A 546 38.62 39.41 39.04
CA GLY A 546 38.14 40.77 38.72
C GLY A 546 36.73 41.04 39.23
#